data_AF-A0A353LV05-F1
#
_entry.id   AF-A0A353LV05-F1
#
_cell.length_a   1.000
_cell.length_b   1.000
_cell.length_c   1.000
_cell.angle_alpha   90.00
_cell.angle_beta   90.00
_cell.angle_gamma   90.00
#
_symmetry.space_group_name_H-M   'P 1'
#
loop_
_entity.id
_entity.type
_entity.pdbx_description
1 polymer ?
#
loop_
_entity_poly.entity_id
_entity_poly.type
_entity_poly.pdbx_seq_one_letter_code
_entity_poly.pdbx_strand_id
1 'polypeptide(L)'
;EVGEYRKQFIKVHGHDAPPPIVAGWTFCDEDEGRAREMAEKYIGGYWQTVLDHYQFHGDHLKDMKGYEYYGGMSDNIARHGKQGAIDFFMELQIWGTPEQCYNRIVENANRLGSDAFSGVFSYAGMPWEMAEANMKLFAKEVMPELKKLAPVSERIKLAS
;
A
#
# COMPACT_ATOMS: atom_id res chain seq x y z
N GLU A 1 1.80 16.05 -1.17
CA GLU A 1 0.44 16.10 -0.61
C GLU A 1 0.40 16.07 0.93
N VAL A 2 0.94 15.06 1.61
CA VAL A 2 0.87 14.96 3.10
C VAL A 2 1.42 16.19 3.83
N GLY A 3 2.54 16.76 3.38
CA GLY A 3 3.11 17.97 3.98
C GLY A 3 2.20 19.21 3.84
N GLU A 4 1.45 19.30 2.74
CA GLU A 4 0.51 20.40 2.52
C GLU A 4 -0.74 20.24 3.40
N TYR A 5 -1.26 19.01 3.50
CA TYR A 5 -2.33 18.69 4.46
C TYR A 5 -1.97 19.12 5.89
N ARG A 6 -0.77 18.78 6.37
CA ARG A 6 -0.31 19.17 7.72
C ARG A 6 -0.31 20.69 7.91
N LYS A 7 0.18 21.45 6.94
CA LYS A 7 0.21 22.93 6.99
C LYS A 7 -1.21 23.51 7.06
N GLN A 8 -2.12 23.03 6.20
CA GLN A 8 -3.50 23.50 6.19
C GLN A 8 -4.24 23.12 7.47
N PHE A 9 -4.00 21.91 8.00
CA PHE A 9 -4.59 21.47 9.26
C PHE A 9 -4.21 22.39 10.42
N ILE A 10 -2.92 22.70 10.57
CA ILE A 10 -2.41 23.62 11.60
C ILE A 10 -3.04 25.00 11.43
N LYS A 11 -3.10 25.51 10.19
CA LYS A 11 -3.69 26.83 9.89
C LYS A 11 -5.16 26.92 10.32
N VAL A 12 -5.93 25.84 10.15
CA VAL A 12 -7.37 25.81 10.44
C VAL A 12 -7.66 25.47 11.90
N HIS A 13 -6.88 24.57 12.52
CA HIS A 13 -7.20 23.99 13.84
C HIS A 13 -6.26 24.46 14.97
N GLY A 14 -5.14 25.10 14.66
CA GLY A 14 -4.22 25.67 15.65
C GLY A 14 -3.38 24.66 16.43
N HIS A 15 -3.36 23.39 16.03
CA HIS A 15 -2.51 22.34 16.61
C HIS A 15 -2.02 21.36 15.54
N ASP A 16 -1.04 20.52 15.90
CA ASP A 16 -0.46 19.55 14.99
C ASP A 16 -1.51 18.53 14.51
N ALA A 17 -1.46 18.20 13.21
CA ALA A 17 -2.28 17.15 12.64
C ALA A 17 -1.88 15.78 13.22
N PRO A 18 -2.84 14.91 13.55
CA PRO A 18 -2.51 13.54 13.94
C PRO A 18 -1.81 12.80 12.79
N PRO A 19 -0.92 11.83 13.09
CA PRO A 19 -0.35 10.96 12.06
C PRO A 19 -1.47 10.28 11.24
N PRO A 20 -1.35 10.20 9.91
CA PRO A 20 -2.30 9.47 9.07
C PRO A 20 -2.25 7.97 9.37
N ILE A 21 -3.29 7.26 8.95
CA ILE A 21 -3.33 5.80 8.88
C ILE A 21 -3.00 5.40 7.45
N VAL A 22 -2.07 4.47 7.27
CA VAL A 22 -1.76 3.87 5.96
C VAL A 22 -2.51 2.57 5.83
N ALA A 23 -3.25 2.39 4.74
CA ALA A 23 -3.87 1.12 4.41
C ALA A 23 -3.18 0.49 3.19
N GLY A 24 -3.08 -0.82 3.16
CA GLY A 24 -2.50 -1.54 2.03
C GLY A 24 -3.05 -2.94 1.90
N TRP A 25 -3.12 -3.43 0.66
CA TRP A 25 -3.32 -4.85 0.42
C TRP A 25 -2.09 -5.61 0.91
N THR A 26 -2.33 -6.66 1.69
CA THR A 26 -1.26 -7.39 2.36
C THR A 26 -1.25 -8.85 1.98
N PHE A 27 -0.08 -9.37 1.59
CA PHE A 27 0.16 -10.81 1.45
C PHE A 27 1.51 -11.22 2.09
N CYS A 28 1.44 -11.85 3.25
CA CYS A 28 2.59 -12.33 3.99
C CYS A 28 2.70 -13.85 3.86
N ASP A 29 3.86 -14.34 3.45
CA ASP A 29 4.17 -15.77 3.37
C ASP A 29 5.62 -16.00 3.85
N GLU A 30 5.95 -17.18 4.40
CA GLU A 30 7.33 -17.50 4.80
C GLU A 30 8.27 -17.62 3.60
N ASP A 31 7.73 -17.90 2.41
CA ASP A 31 8.49 -18.03 1.16
C ASP A 31 8.22 -16.82 0.24
N GLU A 32 9.30 -16.14 -0.16
CA GLU A 32 9.23 -14.97 -1.02
C GLU A 32 8.63 -15.28 -2.40
N GLY A 33 8.94 -16.44 -2.98
CA GLY A 33 8.45 -16.85 -4.29
C GLY A 33 6.93 -17.06 -4.27
N ARG A 34 6.42 -17.78 -3.27
CA ARG A 34 4.98 -17.94 -3.04
C ARG A 34 4.31 -16.61 -2.73
N ALA A 35 4.93 -15.76 -1.90
CA ALA A 35 4.39 -14.44 -1.61
C ALA A 35 4.20 -13.62 -2.89
N ARG A 36 5.18 -13.65 -3.79
CA ARG A 36 5.11 -12.99 -5.09
C ARG A 36 4.00 -13.57 -5.96
N GLU A 37 3.96 -14.89 -6.13
CA GLU A 37 2.94 -15.57 -6.94
C GLU A 37 1.52 -15.22 -6.46
N MET A 38 1.30 -15.26 -5.14
CA MET A 38 0.00 -14.96 -4.56
C MET A 38 -0.34 -13.46 -4.62
N ALA A 39 0.63 -12.58 -4.46
CA ALA A 39 0.44 -11.14 -4.64
C ALA A 39 0.07 -10.82 -6.11
N GLU A 40 0.77 -11.38 -7.09
CA GLU A 40 0.44 -11.23 -8.52
C GLU A 40 -1.00 -11.71 -8.79
N LYS A 41 -1.36 -12.88 -8.25
CA LYS A 41 -2.70 -13.45 -8.42
C LYS A 41 -3.80 -12.61 -7.79
N TYR A 42 -3.68 -12.24 -6.51
CA TYR A 42 -4.79 -11.65 -5.76
C TYR A 42 -4.72 -10.13 -5.66
N ILE A 43 -3.54 -9.54 -5.45
CA ILE A 43 -3.40 -8.07 -5.46
C ILE A 43 -3.55 -7.57 -6.90
N GLY A 44 -2.88 -8.22 -7.86
CA GLY A 44 -3.09 -7.96 -9.28
C GLY A 44 -4.51 -8.27 -9.74
N GLY A 45 -5.11 -9.36 -9.25
CA GLY A 45 -6.52 -9.68 -9.51
C GLY A 45 -7.49 -8.61 -9.00
N TYR A 46 -7.28 -8.09 -7.78
CA TYR A 46 -8.06 -6.97 -7.26
C TYR A 46 -7.90 -5.73 -8.15
N TRP A 47 -6.65 -5.44 -8.54
CA TRP A 47 -6.37 -4.31 -9.42
C TRP A 47 -7.10 -4.41 -10.76
N GLN A 48 -7.16 -5.60 -11.35
CA GLN A 48 -7.91 -5.80 -12.59
C GLN A 48 -9.39 -5.44 -12.42
N THR A 49 -10.00 -5.76 -11.27
CA THR A 49 -11.40 -5.38 -11.02
C THR A 49 -11.58 -3.86 -10.90
N VAL A 50 -10.59 -3.16 -10.33
CA VAL A 50 -10.55 -1.69 -10.32
C VAL A 50 -10.44 -1.16 -11.76
N LEU A 51 -9.56 -1.76 -12.57
CA LEU A 51 -9.37 -1.38 -13.96
C LEU A 51 -10.65 -1.51 -14.79
N ASP A 52 -11.40 -2.58 -14.57
CA ASP A 52 -12.65 -2.86 -15.26
C ASP A 52 -13.78 -1.95 -14.75
N HIS A 53 -13.86 -1.74 -13.43
CA HIS A 53 -14.93 -0.96 -12.79
C HIS A 53 -14.96 0.50 -13.27
N TYR A 54 -13.81 1.15 -13.32
CA TYR A 54 -13.70 2.54 -13.78
C TYR A 54 -13.48 2.64 -15.30
N GLN A 55 -13.58 1.53 -16.04
CA GLN A 55 -13.42 1.48 -17.50
C GLN A 55 -12.14 2.18 -18.00
N PHE A 56 -10.99 1.93 -17.35
CA PHE A 56 -9.73 2.60 -17.68
C PHE A 56 -9.20 2.35 -19.11
N HIS A 57 -9.88 1.51 -19.89
CA HIS A 57 -9.65 1.34 -21.33
C HIS A 57 -10.26 2.47 -22.18
N GLY A 58 -11.06 3.37 -21.62
CA GLY A 58 -11.64 4.53 -22.33
C GLY A 58 -10.84 5.82 -22.11
N ASP A 59 -10.71 6.66 -23.14
CA ASP A 59 -9.90 7.89 -23.14
C ASP A 59 -10.33 8.99 -22.13
N HIS A 60 -11.47 8.82 -21.47
CA HIS A 60 -12.10 9.82 -20.59
C HIS A 60 -11.35 10.19 -19.29
N LEU A 61 -10.36 9.40 -18.85
CA LEU A 61 -9.66 9.62 -17.56
C LEU A 61 -8.32 10.36 -17.69
N LYS A 62 -7.79 10.51 -18.91
CA LYS A 62 -6.49 11.18 -19.14
C LYS A 62 -6.52 12.68 -18.82
N ASP A 63 -7.69 13.30 -18.95
CA ASP A 63 -7.85 14.76 -18.80
C ASP A 63 -8.50 15.17 -17.46
N MET A 64 -8.73 14.22 -16.54
CA MET A 64 -9.41 14.50 -15.28
C MET A 64 -8.42 14.95 -14.19
N LYS A 65 -8.63 16.16 -13.65
CA LYS A 65 -7.80 16.75 -12.58
C LYS A 65 -7.95 15.94 -11.29
N GLY A 66 -6.84 15.54 -10.64
CA GLY A 66 -6.86 14.64 -9.47
C GLY A 66 -6.65 13.15 -9.80
N TYR A 67 -6.44 12.81 -11.08
CA TYR A 67 -6.15 11.45 -11.55
C TYR A 67 -4.67 11.26 -11.94
N GLU A 68 -3.75 12.03 -11.37
CA GLU A 68 -2.32 12.02 -11.72
C GLU A 68 -1.66 10.64 -11.53
N TYR A 69 -2.12 9.88 -10.52
CA TYR A 69 -1.78 8.48 -10.32
C TYR A 69 -2.09 7.61 -11.56
N TYR A 70 -3.22 7.88 -12.22
CA TYR A 70 -3.66 7.16 -13.41
C TYR A 70 -2.93 7.63 -14.67
N GLY A 71 -2.47 8.88 -14.72
CA GLY A 71 -1.57 9.37 -15.77
C GLY A 71 -0.24 8.60 -15.78
N GLY A 72 0.41 8.48 -14.61
CA GLY A 72 1.62 7.67 -14.46
C GLY A 72 1.40 6.19 -14.80
N MET A 73 0.21 5.66 -14.51
CA MET A 73 -0.15 4.30 -14.90
C MET A 73 -0.40 4.15 -16.40
N SER A 74 -1.10 5.08 -17.06
CA SER A 74 -1.30 5.05 -18.52
C SER A 74 0.04 5.04 -19.25
N ASP A 75 1.00 5.82 -18.76
CA ASP A 75 2.37 5.81 -19.28
C ASP A 75 3.07 4.47 -19.05
N ASN A 76 2.86 3.84 -17.88
CA ASN A 76 3.41 2.52 -17.60
C ASN A 76 2.79 1.43 -18.51
N ILE A 77 1.47 1.43 -18.68
CA ILE A 77 0.75 0.52 -19.60
C ILE A 77 1.24 0.71 -21.03
N ALA A 78 1.39 1.96 -21.49
CA ALA A 78 1.85 2.25 -22.84
C ALA A 78 3.28 1.76 -23.10
N ARG A 79 4.13 1.72 -22.06
CA ARG A 79 5.55 1.31 -22.16
C ARG A 79 5.79 -0.18 -21.89
N HIS A 80 5.07 -0.77 -20.94
CA HIS A 80 5.34 -2.12 -20.40
C HIS A 80 4.13 -3.07 -20.47
N GLY A 81 3.02 -2.62 -21.05
CA GLY A 81 1.80 -3.41 -21.17
C GLY A 81 1.06 -3.59 -19.84
N LYS A 82 0.04 -4.47 -19.85
CA LYS A 82 -0.82 -4.72 -18.67
C LYS A 82 -0.06 -5.29 -17.48
N GLN A 83 0.95 -6.14 -17.73
CA GLN A 83 1.76 -6.72 -16.66
C GLN A 83 2.56 -5.65 -15.90
N GLY A 84 3.17 -4.69 -16.61
CA GLY A 84 3.90 -3.60 -15.95
C GLY A 84 3.03 -2.72 -15.04
N ALA A 85 1.74 -2.59 -15.34
CA ALA A 85 0.80 -1.88 -14.47
C ALA A 85 0.41 -2.67 -13.22
N ILE A 86 0.30 -4.00 -13.34
CA ILE A 86 0.10 -4.89 -12.19
C ILE A 86 1.35 -4.84 -11.29
N ASP A 87 2.53 -4.95 -11.87
CA ASP A 87 3.80 -4.89 -11.15
C ASP A 87 3.93 -3.54 -10.42
N PHE A 88 3.65 -2.43 -11.10
CA PHE A 88 3.62 -1.10 -10.49
C PHE A 88 2.64 -1.02 -9.31
N PHE A 89 1.41 -1.52 -9.47
CA PHE A 89 0.43 -1.51 -8.38
C PHE A 89 0.91 -2.36 -7.19
N MET A 90 1.48 -3.54 -7.46
CA MET A 90 2.03 -4.43 -6.44
C MET A 90 3.21 -3.82 -5.68
N GLU A 91 4.07 -3.03 -6.32
CA GLU A 91 5.18 -2.34 -5.65
C GLU A 91 4.69 -1.33 -4.60
N LEU A 92 3.47 -0.82 -4.75
CA LEU A 92 2.85 0.06 -3.77
C LEU A 92 2.25 -0.69 -2.57
N GLN A 93 2.06 -2.01 -2.71
CA GLN A 93 1.41 -2.86 -1.70
C GLN A 93 2.41 -3.58 -0.80
N ILE A 94 1.88 -4.19 0.27
CA ILE A 94 2.68 -4.91 1.27
C ILE A 94 2.64 -6.40 0.92
N TRP A 95 3.72 -6.95 0.41
CA TRP A 95 3.82 -8.39 0.17
C TRP A 95 5.26 -8.88 0.32
N GLY A 96 5.42 -10.15 0.66
CA GLY A 96 6.72 -10.80 0.81
C GLY A 96 6.81 -11.64 2.09
N THR A 97 8.05 -11.89 2.51
CA THR A 97 8.35 -12.47 3.83
C THR A 97 7.90 -11.56 4.97
N PRO A 98 7.76 -12.06 6.22
CA PRO A 98 7.46 -11.20 7.36
C PRO A 98 8.42 -10.01 7.50
N GLU A 99 9.72 -10.24 7.27
CA GLU A 99 10.74 -9.18 7.28
C GLU A 99 10.52 -8.16 6.17
N GLN A 100 10.23 -8.60 4.94
CA GLN A 100 9.95 -7.71 3.83
C GLN A 100 8.68 -6.87 4.07
N CYS A 101 7.62 -7.49 4.59
CA CYS A 101 6.39 -6.81 4.95
C CYS A 101 6.64 -5.75 6.03
N TYR A 102 7.39 -6.09 7.09
CA TYR A 102 7.80 -5.16 8.13
C TYR A 102 8.56 -3.97 7.55
N ASN A 103 9.63 -4.24 6.79
CA ASN A 103 10.50 -3.20 6.24
C ASN A 103 9.73 -2.22 5.35
N ARG A 104 8.85 -2.74 4.47
CA ARG A 104 8.05 -1.89 3.58
C ARG A 104 7.03 -1.05 4.35
N ILE A 105 6.42 -1.58 5.42
CA ILE A 105 5.54 -0.81 6.30
C ILE A 105 6.33 0.29 7.02
N VAL A 106 7.53 0.00 7.54
CA VAL A 106 8.37 1.00 8.22
C VAL A 106 8.81 2.10 7.28
N GLU A 107 9.25 1.74 6.07
CA GLU A 107 9.62 2.71 5.03
C GLU A 107 8.45 3.63 4.69
N ASN A 108 7.27 3.06 4.42
CA ASN A 108 6.07 3.83 4.14
C ASN A 108 5.65 4.70 5.32
N ALA A 109 5.73 4.18 6.54
CA ALA A 109 5.43 4.91 7.76
C ALA A 109 6.35 6.12 7.94
N ASN A 110 7.65 5.96 7.74
CA ASN A 110 8.62 7.06 7.83
C ASN A 110 8.41 8.10 6.73
N ARG A 111 8.21 7.64 5.48
CA ARG A 111 8.01 8.52 4.32
C ARG A 111 6.73 9.35 4.43
N LEU A 112 5.65 8.74 4.93
CA LEU A 112 4.34 9.39 5.05
C LEU A 112 4.14 10.04 6.43
N GLY A 113 5.02 9.78 7.39
CA GLY A 113 4.89 10.17 8.78
C GLY A 113 3.64 9.58 9.44
N SER A 114 3.40 8.28 9.24
CA SER A 114 2.28 7.50 9.79
C SER A 114 2.70 6.69 11.03
N ASP A 115 1.76 6.52 11.97
CA ASP A 115 1.89 5.66 13.15
C ASP A 115 0.92 4.47 13.16
N ALA A 116 0.11 4.32 12.12
CA ALA A 116 -0.87 3.25 12.04
C ALA A 116 -0.88 2.63 10.64
N PHE A 117 -0.95 1.30 10.62
CA PHE A 117 -1.11 0.52 9.41
C PHE A 117 -2.37 -0.36 9.50
N SER A 118 -3.18 -0.34 8.45
CA SER A 118 -4.36 -1.19 8.28
C SER A 118 -4.15 -2.13 7.09
N GLY A 119 -3.92 -3.41 7.39
CA GLY A 119 -3.75 -4.42 6.35
C GLY A 119 -5.09 -4.96 5.87
N VAL A 120 -5.26 -5.07 4.55
CA VAL A 120 -6.39 -5.76 3.91
C VAL A 120 -5.93 -7.16 3.51
N PHE A 121 -6.58 -8.20 4.03
CA PHE A 121 -6.13 -9.60 3.91
C PHE A 121 -7.07 -10.52 3.12
N SER A 122 -8.26 -10.05 2.74
CA SER A 122 -9.22 -10.82 1.94
C SER A 122 -9.73 -9.96 0.78
N TYR A 123 -9.49 -10.44 -0.45
CA TYR A 123 -9.73 -9.70 -1.69
C TYR A 123 -9.69 -10.65 -2.89
N ALA A 124 -10.20 -10.19 -4.04
CA ALA A 124 -10.11 -10.89 -5.33
C ALA A 124 -10.53 -12.37 -5.33
N GLY A 125 -11.52 -12.74 -4.50
CA GLY A 125 -12.00 -14.13 -4.39
C GLY A 125 -11.01 -15.11 -3.75
N MET A 126 -10.05 -14.60 -2.97
CA MET A 126 -9.11 -15.43 -2.20
C MET A 126 -9.85 -16.46 -1.33
N PRO A 127 -9.42 -17.74 -1.32
CA PRO A 127 -9.97 -18.74 -0.40
C PRO A 127 -9.85 -18.29 1.06
N TRP A 128 -10.87 -18.57 1.86
CA TRP A 128 -10.96 -18.10 3.24
C TRP A 128 -9.77 -18.55 4.08
N GLU A 129 -9.39 -19.82 3.95
CA GLU A 129 -8.28 -20.43 4.69
C GLU A 129 -6.95 -19.74 4.37
N MET A 130 -6.78 -19.30 3.13
CA MET A 130 -5.59 -18.56 2.69
C MET A 130 -5.58 -17.15 3.25
N ALA A 131 -6.69 -16.43 3.16
CA ALA A 131 -6.82 -15.09 3.76
C ALA A 131 -6.55 -15.13 5.27
N GLU A 132 -7.09 -16.13 5.96
CA GLU A 132 -6.87 -16.34 7.38
C GLU A 132 -5.41 -16.70 7.71
N ALA A 133 -4.78 -17.60 6.94
CA ALA A 133 -3.37 -17.97 7.14
C ALA A 133 -2.42 -16.78 6.94
N ASN A 134 -2.61 -16.01 5.87
CA ASN A 134 -1.89 -14.77 5.58
C ASN A 134 -2.01 -13.78 6.75
N MET A 135 -3.24 -13.50 7.20
CA MET A 135 -3.51 -12.62 8.34
C MET A 135 -2.86 -13.11 9.64
N LYS A 136 -2.96 -14.41 9.94
CA LYS A 136 -2.39 -15.01 11.15
C LYS A 136 -0.87 -14.93 11.15
N LEU A 137 -0.22 -15.22 10.02
CA LEU A 137 1.24 -15.11 9.90
C LEU A 137 1.69 -13.66 10.12
N PHE A 138 1.04 -12.70 9.46
CA PHE A 138 1.32 -11.28 9.66
C PHE A 138 1.13 -10.86 11.12
N ALA A 139 0.03 -11.27 11.76
CA ALA A 139 -0.26 -10.95 13.15
C ALA A 139 0.74 -11.57 14.13
N LYS A 140 1.29 -12.75 13.80
CA LYS A 140 2.27 -13.46 14.63
C LYS A 140 3.68 -12.87 14.50
N GLU A 141 4.13 -12.60 13.28
CA GLU A 141 5.54 -12.29 13.00
C GLU A 141 5.80 -10.80 12.76
N VAL A 142 4.86 -10.07 12.16
CA VAL A 142 5.08 -8.67 11.75
C VAL A 142 4.51 -7.69 12.78
N MET A 143 3.28 -7.95 13.24
CA MET A 143 2.57 -7.03 14.14
C MET A 143 3.31 -6.78 15.47
N PRO A 144 3.95 -7.76 16.13
CA PRO A 144 4.69 -7.50 17.36
C PRO A 144 5.89 -6.58 17.15
N GLU A 145 6.61 -6.71 16.04
CA GLU A 145 7.76 -5.85 15.71
C GLU A 145 7.31 -4.43 15.40
N LEU A 146 6.22 -4.26 14.64
CA LEU A 146 5.63 -2.93 14.39
C LEU A 146 5.21 -2.23 15.70
N LYS A 147 4.69 -2.97 16.68
CA LYS A 147 4.29 -2.42 17.99
C LYS A 147 5.46 -1.95 18.86
N LYS A 148 6.70 -2.35 18.54
CA LYS A 148 7.91 -1.88 19.23
C LYS A 148 8.41 -0.53 18.70
N LEU A 149 7.89 -0.06 17.57
CA LEU A 149 8.34 1.19 16.97
C LEU A 149 8.02 2.38 17.88
N ALA A 150 9.00 3.28 17.99
CA ALA A 150 8.76 4.60 18.56
C ALA A 150 7.76 5.40 17.69
N PRO A 151 7.04 6.38 18.27
CA PRO A 151 6.19 7.28 17.51
C PRO A 151 6.91 7.88 16.31
N VAL A 152 6.20 8.06 15.18
CA VAL A 152 6.80 8.51 13.93
C VAL A 152 7.41 9.89 14.07
N SER A 153 6.86 10.72 14.94
CA SER A 153 7.42 12.03 15.30
C SER A 153 8.83 11.96 15.87
N GLU A 154 9.21 10.86 16.51
CA GLU A 154 10.57 10.62 17.01
C GLU A 154 11.44 9.99 15.92
N ARG A 155 10.90 9.02 15.17
CA ARG A 155 11.62 8.32 14.10
C ARG A 155 12.06 9.24 12.96
N ILE A 156 11.23 10.21 12.56
CA ILE A 156 11.54 11.11 11.44
C ILE A 156 12.45 12.29 11.83
N LYS A 157 12.45 12.72 13.10
CA LYS A 157 13.36 13.78 13.59
C LYS A 157 14.82 13.35 13.62
N LEU A 158 15.07 12.04 13.76
CA LEU A 158 16.42 11.46 13.75
C LEU A 158 16.99 11.33 12.32
N ALA A 159 16.15 11.45 11.29
CA ALA A 159 16.53 11.30 9.88
C ALA A 159 16.72 12.63 9.15
N SER A 160 16.55 13.76 9.86
CA SER A 160 16.64 15.15 9.37
C SER A 160 17.71 15.92 10.10
#